data_AF-W8TI21-F1
#
_entry.id   AF-W8TI21-F1
#
_cell.length_a   1.000
_cell.length_b   1.000
_cell.length_c   1.000
_cell.angle_alpha   90.00
_cell.angle_beta   90.00
_cell.angle_gamma   90.00
#
_symmetry.space_group_name_H-M   'P 1'
#
loop_
_entity.id
_entity.type
_entity.pdbx_description
1 polymer ?
#
loop_
_entity_poly.entity_id
_entity_poly.type
_entity_poly.pdbx_seq_one_letter_code
_entity_poly.pdbx_strand_id
1 'polypeptide(L)' 'MSYNAKNYTEQGGEKTVIGGTLEIKEGALVTGIPSQFTPAANQSDSTATTIAGLVVDFNALLAKLKAAGLMAADS' A
#
# COMPACT_ATOMS: atom_id res chain seq x y z
N MET A 1 34.86 0.03 16.97
CA MET A 1 34.46 -1.06 16.07
C MET A 1 33.15 -0.69 15.40
N SER A 2 33.17 -0.26 14.14
CA SER A 2 31.94 0.01 13.39
C SER A 2 31.42 -1.31 12.82
N TYR A 3 30.47 -1.94 13.51
CA TYR A 3 29.75 -3.09 12.95
C TYR A 3 28.88 -2.57 11.80
N ASN A 4 29.18 -2.96 10.56
CA ASN A 4 28.45 -2.49 9.36
C ASN A 4 27.15 -3.28 9.11
N ALA A 5 26.52 -3.83 10.14
CA ALA A 5 25.32 -4.65 9.95
C ALA A 5 24.22 -3.78 9.32
N LYS A 6 23.92 -4.03 8.03
CA LYS A 6 22.87 -3.31 7.30
C LYS A 6 21.53 -3.42 8.03
N ASN A 7 21.31 -4.53 8.72
CA ASN A 7 20.13 -4.78 9.51
C ASN A 7 20.55 -4.99 10.97
N TYR A 8 19.93 -4.26 11.91
CA TYR A 8 20.28 -4.34 13.33
C TYR A 8 19.07 -4.08 14.23
N THR A 9 19.10 -4.62 15.44
CA THR A 9 18.10 -4.34 16.49
C THR A 9 18.66 -3.33 17.48
N GLU A 10 17.82 -2.43 17.95
CA GLU A 10 18.15 -1.46 18.99
C GLU A 10 17.08 -1.44 20.09
N GLN A 11 17.35 -0.73 21.19
CA GLN A 11 16.40 -0.55 22.30
C GLN A 11 15.94 -1.89 22.92
N GLY A 12 16.88 -2.82 23.14
CA GLY A 12 16.55 -4.12 23.72
C GLY A 12 15.65 -5.00 22.84
N GLY A 13 15.55 -4.72 21.53
CA GLY A 13 14.75 -5.49 20.58
C GLY A 13 13.41 -4.85 20.21
N GLU A 14 13.08 -3.69 20.77
CA GLU A 14 11.85 -2.95 20.44
C GLU A 14 11.82 -2.47 18.99
N LYS A 15 12.99 -2.17 18.40
CA LYS A 15 13.11 -1.72 17.01
C LYS A 15 14.11 -2.56 16.24
N THR A 16 13.68 -3.00 15.05
CA THR A 16 14.55 -3.59 14.03
C THR A 16 14.67 -2.63 12.86
N VAL A 17 15.90 -2.21 12.54
CA VAL A 17 16.20 -1.41 11.34
C VAL A 17 16.63 -2.36 10.22
N ILE A 18 15.98 -2.26 9.06
CA ILE A 18 16.36 -2.98 7.85
C ILE A 18 16.95 -1.98 6.85
N GLY A 19 18.28 -1.95 6.73
CA GLY A 19 19.00 -1.14 5.74
C GLY A 19 19.29 -1.88 4.42
N GLY A 20 18.94 -3.17 4.33
CA GLY A 20 18.96 -3.97 3.11
C GLY A 20 17.55 -4.27 2.58
N THR A 21 17.40 -5.38 1.85
CA THR A 21 16.09 -5.87 1.40
C THR A 21 15.50 -6.83 2.43
N LEU A 22 14.22 -6.65 2.77
CA LEU A 22 13.42 -7.64 3.46
C LEU A 22 12.60 -8.41 2.43
N GLU A 23 12.92 -9.69 2.22
CA GLU A 23 12.16 -10.58 1.31
C GLU A 23 11.16 -11.42 2.13
N ILE A 24 9.87 -11.31 1.81
CA ILE A 24 8.79 -12.12 2.38
C ILE A 24 8.37 -13.15 1.33
N LYS A 25 8.55 -14.44 1.63
CA LYS A 25 8.27 -15.55 0.69
C LYS A 25 6.77 -15.85 0.59
N GLU A 26 6.39 -16.58 -0.44
CA GLU A 26 5.03 -17.08 -0.62
C GLU A 26 4.54 -17.87 0.61
N GLY A 27 3.32 -17.60 1.05
CA GLY A 27 2.71 -18.24 2.23
C GLY A 27 3.09 -17.63 3.59
N ALA A 28 4.01 -16.65 3.64
CA ALA A 28 4.34 -15.97 4.89
C ALA A 28 3.24 -14.96 5.29
N LEU A 29 2.95 -14.90 6.59
CA LEU A 29 2.00 -13.96 7.18
C LEU A 29 2.75 -12.89 7.97
N VAL A 30 2.49 -11.62 7.66
CA VAL A 30 3.00 -10.48 8.43
C VAL A 30 1.83 -9.84 9.15
N THR A 31 1.85 -9.84 10.48
CA THR A 31 0.79 -9.26 11.32
C THR A 31 1.27 -8.00 12.02
N GLY A 32 0.34 -7.18 12.51
CA GLY A 32 0.67 -6.01 13.33
C GLY A 32 1.32 -4.83 12.59
N ILE A 33 1.52 -4.93 11.27
CA ILE A 33 1.79 -3.76 10.43
C ILE A 33 0.45 -3.05 10.22
N PRO A 34 0.22 -1.84 10.80
CA PRO A 34 -0.93 -1.04 10.40
C PRO A 34 -0.78 -0.80 8.91
N SER A 35 -1.67 -1.38 8.11
CA SER A 35 -1.55 -1.28 6.66
C SER A 35 -1.66 0.20 6.29
N GLN A 36 -0.59 0.77 5.73
CA GLN A 36 -0.72 2.05 5.04
C GLN A 36 -1.62 1.91 3.81
N PHE A 37 -1.80 0.67 3.35
CA PHE A 37 -2.81 0.26 2.40
C PHE A 37 -4.08 -0.14 3.15
N THR A 38 -4.91 0.84 3.48
CA THR A 38 -6.34 0.54 3.63
C THR A 38 -6.84 0.05 2.27
N PRO A 39 -7.57 -1.08 2.19
CA PRO A 39 -8.20 -1.48 0.93
C PRO A 39 -8.99 -0.29 0.37
N ALA A 40 -8.90 -0.05 -0.94
CA ALA A 40 -9.66 1.02 -1.55
C ALA A 40 -11.15 0.83 -1.27
N ALA A 41 -11.83 1.95 -1.03
CA ALA A 41 -13.28 1.94 -0.89
C ALA A 41 -13.90 1.26 -2.13
N ASN A 42 -14.95 0.48 -1.91
CA ASN A 42 -15.61 -0.24 -2.99
C ASN A 42 -16.10 0.71 -4.10
N GLN A 43 -15.97 0.29 -5.35
CA GLN A 43 -16.65 0.90 -6.49
C GLN A 43 -17.73 -0.06 -6.96
N SER A 44 -18.98 0.38 -6.91
CA SER A 44 -20.10 -0.38 -7.49
C SER A 44 -19.93 -0.53 -9.00
N ASP A 45 -20.49 -1.59 -9.55
CA ASP A 45 -20.49 -1.83 -11.00
C ASP A 45 -21.08 -0.63 -11.76
N SER A 46 -20.44 -0.27 -12.87
CA SER A 46 -20.94 0.80 -13.75
C SER A 46 -22.21 0.33 -14.45
N THR A 47 -23.25 1.16 -14.39
CA THR A 47 -24.52 0.98 -15.13
C THR A 47 -24.68 2.03 -16.22
N ALA A 48 -23.59 2.73 -16.56
CA ALA A 48 -23.61 3.82 -17.52
C ALA A 48 -23.97 3.33 -18.93
N THR A 49 -24.95 3.99 -19.55
CA THR A 49 -25.36 3.75 -20.95
C THR A 49 -24.75 4.75 -21.93
N THR A 50 -23.95 5.70 -21.42
CA THR A 50 -23.28 6.73 -22.21
C THR A 50 -21.80 6.79 -21.86
N ILE A 51 -20.99 7.25 -22.82
CA ILE A 51 -19.55 7.46 -22.60
C ILE A 51 -19.31 8.46 -21.45
N ALA A 52 -20.10 9.53 -21.38
CA ALA A 52 -19.99 10.50 -20.30
C ALA A 52 -20.23 9.87 -18.92
N GLY A 53 -21.22 9.00 -18.79
CA GLY A 53 -21.47 8.26 -17.54
C GLY A 53 -20.31 7.32 -17.18
N LEU A 54 -19.76 6.61 -18.16
CA LEU A 54 -18.61 5.72 -17.94
C LEU A 54 -17.38 6.49 -17.44
N VAL A 55 -17.12 7.69 -17.98
CA VAL A 55 -16.01 8.55 -17.52
C VAL A 55 -16.19 8.97 -16.07
N VAL A 56 -17.41 9.23 -15.62
CA VAL A 56 -17.70 9.57 -14.22
C VAL A 56 -17.40 8.38 -13.31
N ASP A 57 -17.94 7.20 -13.64
CA ASP A 57 -17.73 5.98 -12.84
C ASP A 57 -16.25 5.61 -12.76
N PHE A 58 -15.54 5.73 -13.88
CA PHE A 58 -14.11 5.46 -13.96
C PHE A 58 -13.29 6.43 -13.10
N ASN A 59 -13.55 7.73 -13.18
CA ASN A 59 -12.83 8.71 -12.36
C ASN A 59 -13.13 8.56 -10.86
N ALA A 60 -14.33 8.10 -10.49
CA ALA A 60 -14.66 7.75 -9.11
C ALA A 60 -13.82 6.56 -8.59
N LEU A 61 -13.57 5.54 -9.42
CA LEU A 61 -12.65 4.46 -9.09
C LEU A 61 -11.22 4.97 -8.89
N LEU A 62 -10.71 5.79 -9.82
CA LEU A 62 -9.36 6.35 -9.73
C LEU A 62 -9.16 7.15 -8.43
N ALA A 63 -10.15 7.96 -8.05
CA ALA A 63 -10.10 8.71 -6.80
C ALA A 63 -10.01 7.81 -5.57
N LYS A 64 -10.75 6.70 -5.54
CA LYS A 64 -10.72 5.72 -4.44
C LYS A 64 -9.38 5.00 -4.35
N LEU A 65 -8.78 4.65 -5.48
CA LEU A 65 -7.45 4.03 -5.53
C LEU A 65 -6.35 4.98 -5.04
N LYS A 66 -6.41 6.26 -5.43
CA LYS A 66 -5.48 7.30 -4.96
C LYS A 66 -5.62 7.54 -3.46
N ALA A 67 -6.85 7.65 -2.96
CA ALA A 67 -7.12 7.83 -1.52
C ALA A 67 -6.63 6.64 -0.67
N ALA A 68 -6.61 5.44 -1.24
CA ALA A 68 -6.10 4.22 -0.60
C ALA A 68 -4.57 4.07 -0.66
N GLY A 69 -3.86 5.02 -1.30
CA GLY A 69 -2.42 4.91 -1.52
C GLY A 69 -2.01 3.83 -2.53
N LEU A 70 -2.97 3.23 -3.25
CA LEU A 70 -2.73 2.19 -4.26
C LEU A 70 -2.35 2.79 -5.63
N MET A 71 -2.53 4.10 -5.80
CA MET A 71 -2.17 4.85 -7.01
C MET A 71 -1.59 6.21 -6.63
N ALA A 72 -0.61 6.70 -7.39
CA ALA A 72 -0.04 8.04 -7.20
C ALA A 72 -1.10 9.14 -7.43
N ALA A 73 -0.98 10.24 -6.69
CA ALA A 73 -1.80 11.42 -6.92
C ALA A 73 -1.49 12.06 -8.29
N ASP A 74 -2.43 12.85 -8.82
CA ASP A 74 -2.20 13.60 -10.05
C ASP A 74 -1.08 14.62 -9.85
N SER A 75 -0.26 14.81 -10.88
CA SER A 75 0.82 15.79 -10.95
C SER A 75 0.32 17.16 -11.38
#